data_AF-A0A2I4GIZ4-F1
#
_entry.id   AF-A0A2I4GIZ4-F1
#
_cell.length_a   1.000
_cell.length_b   1.000
_cell.length_c   1.000
_cell.angle_alpha   90.00
_cell.angle_beta   90.00
_cell.angle_gamma   90.00
#
_symmetry.space_group_name_H-M   'P 1'
#
loop_
_entity.id
_entity.type
_entity.pdbx_description
1 polymer ?
#
loop_
_entity_poly.entity_id
_entity_poly.type
_entity_poly.pdbx_seq_one_letter_code
_entity_poly.pdbx_strand_id
1 'polypeptide(L)'
;MNGISKGKSSESTKHEALWKLLWKLQVPSNINMFLWRSAKEILPTRVNLHKRKIIETPMCPICLILPETVSHALWTCKAAQDVWCSSSRRLQKSRTEDIPFFDLLKELLSTLPPEELTKLALTTKEIWYRRNKLIFESRFESPQQVLKRVSNCMRDLEELTRNQQKHSTQHQPPAKWCKPPTNFYKINWDAAIDKVNCRVGIGVSIRDWSGLFTATLRSPSNSFPDPTLGEALAALRAVQFGTEMGLRNVIFEGDSLLVVNGINSLAEDWSSEGLIYQDIKQLLSNYSSWSVSHVPRQANVRDDENLKSYLSRLTKNI
;
A
#
# COMPACT_ATOMS: atom_id res chain seq x y z
N MET A 1 -19.19 12.71 -45.57
CA MET A 1 -18.17 12.86 -44.51
C MET A 1 -18.86 13.44 -43.28
N ASN A 2 -19.35 12.59 -42.37
CA ASN A 2 -19.95 13.06 -41.12
C ASN A 2 -19.00 12.75 -39.98
N GLY A 3 -18.28 13.77 -39.54
CA GLY A 3 -17.37 13.70 -38.39
C GLY A 3 -18.18 13.60 -37.10
N ILE A 4 -18.07 12.45 -36.43
CA ILE A 4 -18.58 12.24 -35.08
C ILE A 4 -17.67 13.00 -34.12
N SER A 5 -18.17 14.10 -33.55
CA SER A 5 -17.52 14.81 -32.45
C SER A 5 -17.52 13.91 -31.21
N LYS A 6 -16.34 13.40 -30.84
CA LYS A 6 -16.13 12.75 -29.53
C LYS A 6 -16.18 13.82 -28.45
N GLY A 7 -17.35 14.03 -27.84
CA GLY A 7 -17.47 14.78 -26.60
C GLY A 7 -16.76 14.04 -25.46
N LYS A 8 -15.57 14.49 -25.06
CA LYS A 8 -14.99 14.11 -23.77
C LYS A 8 -15.75 14.89 -22.69
N SER A 9 -16.50 14.18 -21.84
CA SER A 9 -17.18 14.77 -20.69
C SER A 9 -16.17 15.49 -19.79
N SER A 10 -16.43 16.77 -19.48
CA SER A 10 -15.64 17.64 -18.59
C SER A 10 -15.40 16.99 -17.21
N GLU A 11 -16.29 16.10 -16.80
CA GLU A 11 -16.22 15.35 -15.55
C GLU A 11 -15.06 14.34 -15.54
N SER A 12 -14.84 13.62 -16.64
CA SER A 12 -13.73 12.65 -16.75
C SER A 12 -12.36 13.33 -16.58
N THR A 13 -12.18 14.51 -17.19
CA THR A 13 -10.94 15.31 -17.12
C THR A 13 -10.69 15.84 -15.72
N LYS A 14 -11.74 16.29 -15.02
CA LYS A 14 -11.65 16.78 -13.64
C LYS A 14 -11.24 15.68 -12.67
N HIS A 15 -11.74 14.46 -12.85
CA HIS A 15 -11.35 13.31 -12.03
C HIS A 15 -9.89 12.90 -12.31
N GLU A 16 -9.46 12.89 -13.56
CA GLU A 16 -8.09 12.51 -13.92
C GLU A 16 -7.03 13.43 -13.29
N ALA A 17 -7.29 14.74 -13.26
CA ALA A 17 -6.41 15.71 -12.61
C ALA A 17 -6.27 15.47 -11.10
N LEU A 18 -7.38 15.17 -10.41
CA LEU A 18 -7.36 14.87 -8.98
C LEU A 18 -6.49 13.66 -8.68
N TRP A 19 -6.66 12.57 -9.44
CA TRP A 19 -5.88 11.36 -9.24
C TRP A 19 -4.40 11.61 -9.45
N LYS A 20 -4.00 12.39 -10.45
CA LYS A 20 -2.60 12.78 -10.65
C LYS A 20 -2.03 13.54 -9.44
N LEU A 21 -2.80 14.40 -8.80
CA LEU A 21 -2.37 15.11 -7.59
C LEU A 21 -2.26 14.18 -6.38
N LEU A 22 -3.30 13.36 -6.16
CA LEU A 22 -3.34 12.40 -5.06
C LEU A 22 -2.16 11.42 -5.13
N TRP A 23 -1.86 10.87 -6.31
CA TRP A 23 -0.76 9.91 -6.48
C TRP A 23 0.64 10.54 -6.45
N LYS A 24 0.75 11.88 -6.46
CA LYS A 24 2.02 12.60 -6.27
C LYS A 24 2.37 12.85 -4.81
N LEU A 25 1.42 12.63 -3.90
CA LEU A 25 1.66 12.81 -2.47
C LEU A 25 2.76 11.86 -1.97
N GLN A 26 3.68 12.40 -1.18
CA GLN A 26 4.78 11.67 -0.56
C GLN A 26 4.30 10.95 0.71
N VAL A 27 3.31 10.09 0.55
CA VAL A 27 2.74 9.24 1.61
C VAL A 27 2.75 7.78 1.15
N PRO A 28 2.80 6.82 2.10
CA PRO A 28 2.65 5.41 1.80
C PRO A 28 1.41 5.13 0.94
N SER A 29 1.52 4.19 0.00
CA SER A 29 0.48 3.89 -0.98
C SER A 29 -0.86 3.53 -0.33
N ASN A 30 -0.84 2.88 0.84
CA ASN A 30 -2.07 2.59 1.60
C ASN A 30 -2.85 3.85 2.04
N ILE A 31 -2.20 5.00 2.24
CA ILE A 31 -2.85 6.28 2.56
C ILE A 31 -3.47 6.89 1.31
N ASN A 32 -2.75 6.89 0.19
CA ASN A 32 -3.31 7.32 -1.10
C ASN A 32 -4.53 6.47 -1.49
N MET A 33 -4.43 5.16 -1.29
CA MET A 33 -5.54 4.23 -1.48
C MET A 33 -6.74 4.57 -0.61
N PHE A 34 -6.50 4.85 0.66
CA PHE A 34 -7.56 5.26 1.58
C PHE A 34 -8.25 6.54 1.07
N LEU A 35 -7.50 7.60 0.73
CA LEU A 35 -8.06 8.84 0.19
C LEU A 35 -8.86 8.64 -1.10
N TRP A 36 -8.37 7.78 -2.00
CA TRP A 36 -9.08 7.44 -3.23
C TRP A 36 -10.41 6.73 -2.93
N ARG A 37 -10.43 5.77 -2.01
CA ARG A 37 -11.66 5.09 -1.56
C ARG A 37 -12.64 6.06 -0.91
N SER A 38 -12.14 7.02 -0.12
CA SER A 38 -12.94 8.08 0.48
C SER A 38 -13.58 8.96 -0.60
N ALA A 39 -12.78 9.43 -1.57
CA ALA A 39 -13.26 10.27 -2.68
C ALA A 39 -14.22 9.56 -3.64
N LYS A 40 -14.26 8.22 -3.61
CA LYS A 40 -15.20 7.39 -4.38
C LYS A 40 -16.42 6.93 -3.58
N GLU A 41 -16.59 7.39 -2.34
CA GLU A 41 -17.69 6.96 -1.45
C GLU A 41 -17.72 5.43 -1.24
N ILE A 42 -16.55 4.78 -1.19
CA ILE A 42 -16.43 3.31 -1.08
C ILE A 42 -16.33 2.85 0.39
N LEU A 43 -15.95 3.74 1.31
CA LEU A 43 -15.73 3.36 2.71
C LEU A 43 -17.00 2.77 3.35
N PRO A 44 -16.85 1.81 4.30
CA PRO A 44 -17.98 1.19 5.00
C PRO A 44 -18.57 2.12 6.07
N THR A 45 -19.05 3.28 5.64
CA THR A 45 -19.81 4.21 6.48
C THR A 45 -21.21 3.66 6.74
N ARG A 46 -21.89 4.12 7.80
CA ARG A 46 -23.26 3.68 8.11
C ARG A 46 -24.22 3.97 6.96
N VAL A 47 -24.08 5.09 6.23
CA VAL A 47 -24.89 5.34 5.03
C VAL A 47 -24.69 4.26 3.97
N ASN A 48 -23.44 3.86 3.69
CA ASN A 48 -23.14 2.85 2.69
C ASN A 48 -23.55 1.44 3.12
N LEU A 49 -23.38 1.10 4.38
CA LEU A 49 -23.81 -0.18 4.95
C LEU A 49 -25.35 -0.28 4.97
N HIS A 50 -26.04 0.80 5.31
CA HIS A 50 -27.50 0.87 5.28
C HIS A 50 -28.03 0.74 3.85
N LYS A 51 -27.43 1.43 2.87
CA LYS A 51 -27.76 1.27 1.43
C LYS A 51 -27.64 -0.20 0.98
N ARG A 52 -26.68 -0.94 1.53
CA ARG A 52 -26.46 -2.37 1.26
C ARG A 52 -27.32 -3.29 2.13
N LYS A 53 -28.23 -2.74 2.96
CA LYS A 53 -29.11 -3.48 3.88
C LYS A 53 -28.36 -4.35 4.90
N ILE A 54 -27.14 -3.94 5.28
CA ILE A 54 -26.32 -4.65 6.29
C ILE A 54 -26.67 -4.19 7.71
N ILE A 55 -27.16 -2.95 7.86
CA ILE A 55 -27.54 -2.35 9.13
C ILE A 55 -28.86 -1.59 8.99
N GLU A 56 -29.53 -1.35 10.13
CA GLU A 56 -30.85 -0.71 10.18
C GLU A 56 -30.81 0.81 10.16
N THR A 57 -29.73 1.43 10.66
CA THR A 57 -29.64 2.89 10.81
C THR A 57 -28.41 3.48 10.12
N PRO A 58 -28.57 4.54 9.29
CA PRO A 58 -27.44 5.23 8.67
C PRO A 58 -26.76 6.25 9.60
N MET A 59 -27.23 6.42 10.84
CA MET A 59 -26.78 7.48 11.74
C MET A 59 -25.31 7.31 12.17
N CYS A 60 -24.60 8.43 12.27
CA CYS A 60 -23.22 8.46 12.74
C CYS A 60 -23.13 7.89 14.16
N PRO A 61 -22.28 6.88 14.40
CA PRO A 61 -22.18 6.22 15.70
C PRO A 61 -21.51 7.09 16.76
N ILE A 62 -20.90 8.22 16.36
CA ILE A 62 -20.23 9.14 17.28
C ILE A 62 -21.15 10.30 17.67
N CYS A 63 -21.65 11.05 16.68
CA CYS A 63 -22.45 12.24 16.98
C CYS A 63 -23.93 11.93 17.19
N LEU A 64 -24.44 10.82 16.63
CA LEU A 64 -25.84 10.39 16.66
C LEU A 64 -26.85 11.41 16.09
N ILE A 65 -26.38 12.47 15.42
CA ILE A 65 -27.22 13.58 14.93
C ILE A 65 -27.44 13.51 13.41
N LEU A 66 -26.40 13.18 12.64
CA LEU A 66 -26.45 13.14 11.18
C LEU A 66 -26.14 11.73 10.64
N PRO A 67 -26.63 11.38 9.43
CA PRO A 67 -26.18 10.18 8.72
C PRO A 67 -24.66 10.17 8.51
N GLU A 68 -24.02 9.01 8.69
CA GLU A 68 -22.58 8.86 8.47
C GLU A 68 -22.26 8.75 6.97
N THR A 69 -22.09 9.89 6.29
CA THR A 69 -21.44 9.94 4.97
C THR A 69 -19.91 9.91 5.14
N VAL A 70 -19.14 9.73 4.04
CA VAL A 70 -17.68 9.85 4.12
C VAL A 70 -17.27 11.27 4.53
N SER A 71 -17.89 12.29 3.93
CA SER A 71 -17.69 13.69 4.32
C SER A 71 -17.99 13.93 5.79
N HIS A 72 -19.08 13.36 6.30
CA HIS A 72 -19.40 13.49 7.71
C HIS A 72 -18.36 12.82 8.60
N ALA A 73 -18.06 11.55 8.35
CA ALA A 73 -17.13 10.78 9.17
C ALA A 73 -15.72 11.40 9.22
N LEU A 74 -15.25 11.95 8.10
CA LEU A 74 -13.86 12.42 7.98
C LEU A 74 -13.71 13.93 8.16
N TRP A 75 -14.78 14.70 8.01
CA TRP A 75 -14.71 16.16 7.98
C TRP A 75 -15.74 16.82 8.89
N THR A 76 -17.05 16.73 8.61
CA THR A 76 -18.04 17.61 9.27
C THR A 76 -18.50 17.11 10.64
N CYS A 77 -18.23 15.86 11.02
CA CYS A 77 -18.55 15.36 12.36
C CYS A 77 -17.79 16.14 13.44
N LYS A 78 -18.45 16.44 14.57
CA LYS A 78 -17.81 17.14 15.71
C LYS A 78 -16.54 16.42 16.22
N ALA A 79 -16.52 15.09 16.13
CA ALA A 79 -15.38 14.24 16.47
C ALA A 79 -14.28 14.15 15.40
N ALA A 80 -14.53 14.66 14.19
CA ALA A 80 -13.46 14.92 13.23
C ALA A 80 -12.96 16.36 13.40
N GLN A 81 -13.89 17.30 13.60
CA GLN A 81 -13.61 18.72 13.78
C GLN A 81 -12.72 19.00 15.00
N ASP A 82 -12.87 18.30 16.13
CA ASP A 82 -11.97 18.47 17.29
C ASP A 82 -10.49 18.15 16.95
N VAL A 83 -10.24 17.18 16.07
CA VAL A 83 -8.91 16.86 15.53
C VAL A 83 -8.45 17.95 14.57
N TRP A 84 -9.29 18.35 13.61
CA TRP A 84 -8.96 19.39 12.63
C TRP A 84 -8.69 20.74 13.30
N CYS A 85 -9.47 21.10 14.32
CA CYS A 85 -9.26 22.26 15.17
C CYS A 85 -7.91 22.24 15.86
N SER A 86 -7.33 21.07 16.09
CA SER A 86 -6.04 20.93 16.78
C SER A 86 -4.87 20.68 15.81
N SER A 87 -5.13 20.51 14.50
CA SER A 87 -4.12 20.05 13.54
C SER A 87 -3.40 21.17 12.77
N SER A 88 -4.12 22.07 12.10
CA SER A 88 -3.53 23.12 11.24
C SER A 88 -4.42 24.34 11.12
N ARG A 89 -3.84 25.54 11.23
CA ARG A 89 -4.56 26.82 11.16
C ARG A 89 -5.20 27.08 9.78
N ARG A 90 -4.67 26.48 8.72
CA ARG A 90 -5.25 26.59 7.35
C ARG A 90 -6.46 25.67 7.19
N LEU A 91 -6.38 24.46 7.73
CA LEU A 91 -7.47 23.47 7.71
C LEU A 91 -8.63 23.88 8.63
N GLN A 92 -8.34 24.55 9.75
CA GLN A 92 -9.34 25.17 10.63
C GLN A 92 -10.24 26.19 9.92
N LYS A 93 -9.75 26.84 8.86
CA LYS A 93 -10.48 27.87 8.11
C LYS A 93 -11.15 27.34 6.84
N SER A 94 -11.02 26.04 6.58
CA SER A 94 -11.64 25.40 5.44
C SER A 94 -13.14 25.24 5.65
N ARG A 95 -13.87 24.91 4.58
CA ARG A 95 -15.33 24.78 4.57
C ARG A 95 -15.84 23.88 5.70
N THR A 96 -16.91 24.31 6.36
CA THR A 96 -17.67 23.50 7.33
C THR A 96 -18.94 22.90 6.71
N GLU A 97 -19.24 23.25 5.46
CA GLU A 97 -20.37 22.74 4.68
C GLU A 97 -20.19 21.24 4.38
N ASP A 98 -21.30 20.50 4.40
CA ASP A 98 -21.31 19.09 4.03
C ASP A 98 -21.38 18.95 2.50
N ILE A 99 -20.21 19.08 1.86
CA ILE A 99 -20.01 18.80 0.44
C ILE A 99 -19.47 17.38 0.24
N PRO A 100 -19.64 16.76 -0.95
CA PRO A 100 -19.02 15.47 -1.24
C PRO A 100 -17.51 15.47 -0.98
N PHE A 101 -17.00 14.40 -0.37
CA PHE A 101 -15.60 14.36 0.06
C PHE A 101 -14.63 14.51 -1.12
N PHE A 102 -15.04 14.08 -2.31
CA PHE A 102 -14.31 14.30 -3.56
C PHE A 102 -14.03 15.79 -3.83
N ASP A 103 -15.05 16.64 -3.72
CA ASP A 103 -14.95 18.07 -4.01
C ASP A 103 -14.10 18.78 -2.97
N LEU A 104 -14.30 18.43 -1.69
CA LEU A 104 -13.46 18.89 -0.59
C LEU A 104 -12.00 18.51 -0.81
N LEU A 105 -11.71 17.24 -1.07
CA LEU A 105 -10.35 16.75 -1.29
C LEU A 105 -9.70 17.48 -2.47
N LYS A 106 -10.46 17.71 -3.55
CA LYS A 106 -9.97 18.45 -4.72
C LYS A 106 -9.58 19.90 -4.39
N GLU A 107 -10.42 20.60 -3.63
CA GLU A 107 -10.11 21.96 -3.17
C GLU A 107 -8.84 21.98 -2.34
N LEU A 108 -8.71 21.07 -1.37
CA LEU A 108 -7.56 20.99 -0.46
C LEU A 108 -6.27 20.59 -1.19
N LEU A 109 -6.33 19.60 -2.10
CA LEU A 109 -5.19 19.19 -2.92
C LEU A 109 -4.68 20.30 -3.85
N SER A 110 -5.53 21.25 -4.23
CA SER A 110 -5.17 22.36 -5.11
C SER A 110 -4.64 23.60 -4.37
N THR A 111 -4.89 23.71 -3.07
CA THR A 111 -4.66 24.93 -2.28
C THR A 111 -3.56 24.80 -1.24
N LEU A 112 -3.31 23.59 -0.73
CA LEU A 112 -2.35 23.37 0.35
C LEU A 112 -0.93 23.07 -0.18
N PRO A 113 0.12 23.49 0.56
CA PRO A 113 1.49 23.12 0.25
C PRO A 113 1.75 21.62 0.52
N PRO A 114 2.78 21.01 -0.10
CA PRO A 114 3.05 19.57 -0.01
C PRO A 114 3.11 18.99 1.41
N GLU A 115 3.72 19.71 2.36
CA GLU A 115 3.82 19.27 3.76
C GLU A 115 2.44 19.18 4.44
N GLU A 116 1.59 20.19 4.23
CA GLU A 116 0.21 20.21 4.73
C GLU A 116 -0.66 19.16 4.04
N LEU A 117 -0.38 18.83 2.78
CA LEU A 117 -1.05 17.73 2.08
C LEU A 117 -0.73 16.37 2.70
N THR A 118 0.53 16.13 3.05
CA THR A 118 0.95 14.94 3.80
C THR A 118 0.22 14.86 5.14
N LYS A 119 0.18 15.98 5.88
CA LYS A 119 -0.52 16.06 7.16
C LYS A 119 -2.03 15.85 7.02
N LEU A 120 -2.66 16.43 6.00
CA LEU A 120 -4.06 16.22 5.66
C LEU A 120 -4.34 14.73 5.43
N ALA A 121 -3.53 14.08 4.59
CA ALA A 121 -3.68 12.68 4.22
C ALA A 121 -3.60 11.76 5.45
N LEU A 122 -2.58 11.95 6.28
CA LEU A 122 -2.38 11.20 7.52
C LEU A 122 -3.52 11.45 8.52
N THR A 123 -3.88 12.71 8.74
CA THR A 123 -4.94 13.08 9.70
C THR A 123 -6.29 12.49 9.30
N THR A 124 -6.62 12.51 8.01
CA THR A 124 -7.87 11.91 7.50
C THR A 124 -7.92 10.40 7.78
N LYS A 125 -6.81 9.69 7.54
CA LYS A 125 -6.71 8.25 7.85
C LYS A 125 -6.80 7.98 9.35
N GLU A 126 -6.17 8.81 10.16
CA GLU A 126 -6.18 8.68 11.61
C GLU A 126 -7.55 9.01 12.23
N ILE A 127 -8.33 9.93 11.66
CA ILE A 127 -9.73 10.18 12.04
C ILE A 127 -10.58 8.94 11.75
N TRP A 128 -10.39 8.32 10.58
CA TRP A 128 -11.07 7.07 10.26
C TRP A 128 -10.70 5.94 11.22
N TYR A 129 -9.42 5.81 11.55
CA TYR A 129 -8.95 4.85 12.54
C TYR A 129 -9.55 5.12 13.93
N ARG A 130 -9.56 6.37 14.40
CA ARG A 130 -10.20 6.78 15.66
C ARG A 130 -11.68 6.36 15.70
N ARG A 131 -12.42 6.57 14.60
CA ARG A 131 -13.81 6.14 14.44
C ARG A 131 -13.95 4.62 14.51
N ASN A 132 -13.09 3.87 13.83
CA ASN A 132 -13.13 2.41 13.86
C ASN A 132 -12.83 1.86 15.24
N LYS A 133 -11.88 2.45 15.96
CA LYS A 133 -11.55 2.06 17.33
C LYS A 133 -12.73 2.20 18.28
N LEU A 134 -13.52 3.26 18.14
CA LEU A 134 -14.76 3.38 18.91
C LEU A 134 -15.73 2.23 18.60
N ILE A 135 -15.89 1.88 17.33
CA ILE A 135 -16.94 0.93 16.89
C ILE A 135 -16.57 -0.51 17.20
N PHE A 136 -15.31 -0.88 17.04
CA PHE A 136 -14.85 -2.26 17.19
C PHE A 136 -14.25 -2.53 18.57
N GLU A 137 -13.68 -1.52 19.23
CA GLU A 137 -13.02 -1.68 20.54
C GLU A 137 -13.71 -0.89 21.67
N SER A 138 -14.81 -0.18 21.39
CA SER A 138 -15.49 0.70 22.36
C SER A 138 -14.57 1.75 23.00
N ARG A 139 -13.49 2.14 22.29
CA ARG A 139 -12.49 3.08 22.79
C ARG A 139 -12.44 4.34 21.94
N PHE A 140 -12.75 5.48 22.56
CA PHE A 140 -12.63 6.79 21.92
C PHE A 140 -11.34 7.48 22.34
N GLU A 141 -10.46 7.74 21.37
CA GLU A 141 -9.18 8.41 21.64
C GLU A 141 -9.33 9.93 21.63
N SER A 142 -8.47 10.64 22.36
CA SER A 142 -8.47 12.10 22.38
C SER A 142 -7.81 12.67 21.11
N PRO A 143 -8.15 13.91 20.68
CA PRO A 143 -7.51 14.55 19.53
C PRO A 143 -5.99 14.62 19.63
N GLN A 144 -5.45 14.81 20.84
CA GLN A 144 -4.01 14.85 21.08
C GLN A 144 -3.34 13.50 20.80
N GLN A 145 -3.99 12.38 21.11
CA GLN A 145 -3.47 11.04 20.81
C GLN A 145 -3.40 10.79 19.29
N VAL A 146 -4.46 11.20 18.58
CA VAL A 146 -4.55 11.12 17.11
C VAL A 146 -3.44 11.94 16.47
N LEU A 147 -3.28 13.20 16.88
CA LEU A 147 -2.25 14.09 16.34
C LEU A 147 -0.84 13.67 16.71
N LYS A 148 -0.63 13.07 17.88
CA LYS A 148 0.66 12.49 18.25
C LYS A 148 1.05 11.37 17.28
N ARG A 149 0.12 10.51 16.87
CA ARG A 149 0.38 9.48 15.84
C ARG A 149 0.69 10.10 14.48
N VAL A 150 -0.07 11.12 14.06
CA VAL A 150 0.22 11.86 12.82
C VAL A 150 1.65 12.42 12.84
N SER A 151 2.04 13.10 13.92
CA SER A 151 3.38 13.68 14.06
C SER A 151 4.48 12.62 14.05
N ASN A 152 4.26 11.47 14.70
CA ASN A 152 5.20 10.35 14.64
C ASN A 152 5.35 9.84 13.20
N CYS A 153 4.24 9.59 12.50
CA CYS A 153 4.28 9.14 11.11
C CYS A 153 4.97 10.16 10.18
N MET A 154 4.76 11.46 10.38
CA MET A 154 5.47 12.50 9.61
C MET A 154 6.99 12.42 9.83
N ARG A 155 7.43 12.29 11.08
CA ARG A 155 8.86 12.14 11.40
C ARG A 155 9.45 10.87 10.76
N ASP A 156 8.73 9.75 10.85
CA ASP A 156 9.17 8.48 10.26
C ASP A 156 9.32 8.62 8.73
N LEU A 157 8.39 9.33 8.05
CA LEU A 157 8.49 9.60 6.62
C LEU A 157 9.69 10.49 6.27
N GLU A 158 9.94 11.54 7.04
CA GLU A 158 11.12 12.41 6.85
C GLU A 158 12.43 11.64 7.04
N GLU A 159 12.51 10.76 8.03
CA GLU A 159 13.67 9.89 8.27
C GLU A 159 13.90 8.92 7.10
N LEU A 160 12.83 8.30 6.58
CA LEU A 160 12.90 7.42 5.41
C LEU A 160 13.39 8.17 4.17
N THR A 161 12.87 9.38 3.90
CA THR A 161 13.32 10.21 2.79
C THR A 161 14.79 10.63 2.95
N ARG A 162 15.23 11.02 4.15
CA ARG A 162 16.63 11.34 4.44
C ARG A 162 17.55 10.15 4.26
N ASN A 163 17.14 8.96 4.69
CA ASN A 163 17.93 7.74 4.55
C ASN A 163 18.04 7.28 3.09
N GLN A 164 17.00 7.47 2.28
CA GLN A 164 17.07 7.26 0.82
C GLN A 164 18.06 8.22 0.15
N GLN A 165 18.11 9.50 0.57
CA GLN A 165 19.08 10.46 0.06
C GLN A 165 20.52 10.16 0.51
N LYS A 166 20.72 9.71 1.76
CA LYS A 166 22.04 9.29 2.27
C LYS A 166 22.56 8.00 1.62
N HIS A 167 21.68 7.06 1.26
CA HIS A 167 22.07 5.86 0.53
C HIS A 167 22.38 6.13 -0.96
N SER A 168 22.00 7.29 -1.51
CA SER A 168 22.35 7.69 -2.88
C SER A 168 23.81 8.13 -3.03
N THR A 169 24.55 8.38 -1.94
CA THR A 169 25.95 8.86 -1.98
C THR A 169 26.98 7.83 -1.49
N GLN A 170 26.55 6.64 -1.07
CA GLN A 170 27.46 5.51 -0.88
C GLN A 170 27.32 4.56 -2.07
N HIS A 171 28.21 4.73 -3.06
CA HIS A 171 28.55 3.67 -4.01
C HIS A 171 29.17 2.50 -3.22
N GLN A 172 28.35 1.69 -2.57
CA GLN A 172 28.76 0.34 -2.27
C GLN A 172 28.93 -0.38 -3.62
N PRO A 173 30.02 -1.15 -3.82
CA PRO A 173 30.17 -1.94 -5.03
C PRO A 173 28.90 -2.79 -5.21
N PRO A 174 28.39 -2.94 -6.44
CA PRO A 174 27.18 -3.73 -6.67
C PRO A 174 27.40 -5.11 -6.07
N ALA A 175 26.57 -5.47 -5.10
CA ALA A 175 26.66 -6.78 -4.46
C ALA A 175 26.53 -7.83 -5.57
N LYS A 176 27.60 -8.57 -5.85
CA LYS A 176 27.56 -9.59 -6.90
C LYS A 176 26.66 -10.72 -6.41
N TRP A 177 25.83 -11.26 -7.29
CA TRP A 177 25.02 -12.42 -6.97
C TRP A 177 25.91 -13.56 -6.46
N CYS A 178 25.57 -14.13 -5.30
CA CYS A 178 26.28 -15.27 -4.72
C CYS A 178 25.45 -16.55 -4.85
N LYS A 179 26.10 -17.65 -5.24
CA LYS A 179 25.52 -18.99 -5.23
C LYS A 179 25.07 -19.36 -3.81
N PRO A 180 23.93 -20.05 -3.64
CA PRO A 180 23.56 -20.54 -2.32
C PRO A 180 24.53 -21.64 -1.86
N PRO A 181 24.63 -21.90 -0.54
CA PRO A 181 25.43 -23.00 -0.01
C PRO A 181 25.01 -24.36 -0.59
N THR A 182 25.89 -25.37 -0.50
CA THR A 182 25.56 -26.74 -0.89
C THR A 182 24.26 -27.21 -0.22
N ASN A 183 23.41 -27.90 -0.99
CA ASN A 183 22.08 -28.38 -0.58
C ASN A 183 21.04 -27.29 -0.28
N PHE A 184 21.32 -26.02 -0.59
CA PHE A 184 20.32 -24.96 -0.57
C PHE A 184 19.84 -24.61 -1.96
N TYR A 185 18.57 -24.22 -2.03
CA TYR A 185 17.98 -23.56 -3.18
C TYR A 185 17.80 -22.09 -2.89
N LYS A 186 17.86 -21.27 -3.94
CA LYS A 186 17.60 -19.84 -3.86
C LYS A 186 16.38 -19.51 -4.69
N ILE A 187 15.38 -18.89 -4.07
CA ILE A 187 14.13 -18.51 -4.71
C ILE A 187 14.06 -16.99 -4.74
N ASN A 188 14.03 -16.43 -5.96
CA ASN A 188 13.87 -15.00 -6.18
C ASN A 188 12.44 -14.70 -6.68
N TRP A 189 11.84 -13.62 -6.20
CA TRP A 189 10.54 -13.14 -6.67
C TRP A 189 10.57 -11.68 -7.12
N ASP A 190 9.60 -11.29 -7.95
CA ASP A 190 9.37 -9.92 -8.40
C ASP A 190 7.89 -9.76 -8.81
N ALA A 191 7.36 -8.54 -8.68
CA ALA A 191 6.01 -8.20 -9.12
C ALA A 191 6.00 -7.04 -10.12
N ALA A 192 5.26 -7.17 -11.23
CA ALA A 192 4.89 -6.03 -12.06
C ALA A 192 3.43 -5.65 -11.87
N ILE A 193 3.18 -4.36 -11.83
CA ILE A 193 1.85 -3.79 -11.65
C ILE A 193 1.39 -3.18 -12.97
N ASP A 194 0.31 -3.73 -13.54
CA ASP A 194 -0.46 -3.05 -14.56
C ASP A 194 -1.56 -2.22 -13.88
N LYS A 195 -1.27 -0.93 -13.73
CA LYS A 195 -2.18 0.05 -13.12
C LYS A 195 -3.42 0.32 -13.96
N VAL A 196 -3.36 0.13 -15.27
CA VAL A 196 -4.46 0.44 -16.19
C VAL A 196 -5.51 -0.66 -16.13
N ASN A 197 -5.08 -1.92 -16.19
CA ASN A 197 -5.97 -3.07 -16.18
C ASN A 197 -6.17 -3.70 -14.79
N CYS A 198 -5.57 -3.11 -13.74
CA CYS A 198 -5.61 -3.63 -12.37
C CYS A 198 -5.14 -5.10 -12.29
N ARG A 199 -3.99 -5.39 -12.89
CA ARG A 199 -3.38 -6.72 -12.85
C ARG A 199 -2.03 -6.67 -12.16
N VAL A 200 -1.71 -7.76 -11.47
CA VAL A 200 -0.38 -8.00 -10.90
C VAL A 200 0.21 -9.20 -11.61
N GLY A 201 1.38 -9.02 -12.22
CA GLY A 201 2.20 -10.10 -12.72
C GLY A 201 3.22 -10.54 -11.70
N ILE A 202 3.21 -11.82 -11.37
CA ILE A 202 4.15 -12.44 -10.43
C ILE A 202 5.16 -13.26 -11.23
N GLY A 203 6.44 -13.01 -10.96
CA GLY A 203 7.55 -13.81 -11.44
C GLY A 203 8.28 -14.46 -10.26
N VAL A 204 8.54 -15.76 -10.35
CA VAL A 204 9.39 -16.48 -9.40
C VAL A 204 10.42 -17.29 -10.18
N SER A 205 11.62 -17.41 -9.62
CA SER A 205 12.66 -18.28 -10.15
C SER A 205 13.38 -19.02 -9.05
N ILE A 206 13.81 -20.24 -9.33
CA ILE A 206 14.51 -21.12 -8.40
C ILE A 206 15.85 -21.49 -9.00
N ARG A 207 16.90 -21.41 -8.19
CA ARG A 207 18.24 -21.89 -8.51
C ARG A 207 18.74 -22.87 -7.46
N ASP A 208 19.55 -23.83 -7.88
CA ASP A 208 20.25 -24.75 -6.98
C ASP A 208 21.59 -24.18 -6.48
N TRP A 209 22.31 -24.98 -5.68
CA TRP A 209 23.64 -24.66 -5.15
C TRP A 209 24.73 -24.55 -6.21
N SER A 210 24.53 -25.15 -7.40
CA SER A 210 25.45 -24.97 -8.53
C SER A 210 25.25 -23.60 -9.19
N GLY A 211 24.11 -22.95 -8.91
CA GLY A 211 23.69 -21.67 -9.43
C GLY A 211 22.97 -21.76 -10.76
N LEU A 212 22.46 -22.93 -11.11
CA LEU A 212 21.65 -23.18 -12.31
C LEU A 212 20.18 -22.99 -12.00
N PHE A 213 19.41 -22.49 -12.98
CA PHE A 213 17.96 -22.41 -12.86
C PHE A 213 17.36 -23.82 -12.89
N THR A 214 16.56 -24.13 -11.87
CA THR A 214 15.88 -25.42 -11.77
C THR A 214 14.38 -25.31 -12.06
N ALA A 215 13.78 -24.16 -11.78
CA ALA A 215 12.38 -23.91 -12.09
C ALA A 215 12.09 -22.41 -12.18
N THR A 216 11.07 -22.04 -12.95
CA THR A 216 10.54 -20.68 -13.01
C THR A 216 9.02 -20.73 -13.04
N LEU A 217 8.40 -19.70 -12.47
CA LEU A 217 6.95 -19.59 -12.40
C LEU A 217 6.54 -18.20 -12.85
N ARG A 218 5.44 -18.19 -13.59
CA ARG A 218 4.70 -17.01 -13.98
C ARG A 218 3.27 -17.16 -13.52
N SER A 219 2.76 -16.20 -12.75
CA SER A 219 1.37 -16.22 -12.31
C SER A 219 0.74 -14.83 -12.47
N PRO A 220 -0.40 -14.70 -13.17
CA PRO A 220 -1.22 -13.51 -13.03
C PRO A 220 -1.91 -13.55 -11.67
N SER A 221 -2.18 -12.37 -11.13
CA SER A 221 -3.06 -12.19 -9.99
C SER A 221 -3.97 -11.00 -10.28
N ASN A 222 -5.28 -11.23 -10.18
CA ASN A 222 -6.29 -10.17 -10.23
C ASN A 222 -6.33 -9.53 -8.85
N SER A 223 -5.34 -8.68 -8.60
CA SER A 223 -5.23 -7.94 -7.34
C SER A 223 -5.13 -6.45 -7.62
N PHE A 224 -5.39 -5.66 -6.58
CA PHE A 224 -5.34 -4.22 -6.65
C PHE A 224 -3.92 -3.76 -7.05
N PRO A 225 -3.75 -2.73 -7.90
CA PRO A 225 -2.45 -2.29 -8.39
C PRO A 225 -1.63 -1.50 -7.35
N ASP A 226 -1.43 -2.10 -6.18
CA ASP A 226 -0.54 -1.62 -5.13
C ASP A 226 0.82 -2.34 -5.23
N PRO A 227 1.94 -1.61 -5.38
CA PRO A 227 3.26 -2.23 -5.52
C PRO A 227 3.68 -3.07 -4.32
N THR A 228 3.40 -2.62 -3.09
CA THR A 228 3.80 -3.35 -1.88
C THR A 228 2.98 -4.63 -1.72
N LEU A 229 1.68 -4.55 -1.97
CA LEU A 229 0.79 -5.70 -2.01
C LEU A 229 1.18 -6.69 -3.11
N GLY A 230 1.53 -6.20 -4.30
CA GLY A 230 2.00 -7.03 -5.40
C GLY A 230 3.28 -7.80 -5.05
N GLU A 231 4.24 -7.12 -4.43
CA GLU A 231 5.47 -7.75 -3.91
C GLU A 231 5.18 -8.77 -2.80
N ALA A 232 4.26 -8.47 -1.88
CA ALA A 232 3.84 -9.41 -0.84
C ALA A 232 3.17 -10.66 -1.44
N LEU A 233 2.33 -10.49 -2.46
CA LEU A 233 1.70 -11.61 -3.19
C LEU A 233 2.73 -12.42 -3.97
N ALA A 234 3.74 -11.77 -4.57
CA ALA A 234 4.84 -12.46 -5.23
C ALA A 234 5.68 -13.28 -4.25
N ALA A 235 5.98 -12.73 -3.07
CA ALA A 235 6.64 -13.45 -1.98
C ALA A 235 5.82 -14.67 -1.52
N LEU A 236 4.51 -14.49 -1.29
CA LEU A 236 3.61 -15.60 -0.94
C LEU A 236 3.62 -16.70 -2.00
N ARG A 237 3.50 -16.34 -3.28
CA ARG A 237 3.53 -17.33 -4.36
C ARG A 237 4.89 -18.02 -4.45
N ALA A 238 5.99 -17.33 -4.17
CA ALA A 238 7.33 -17.92 -4.15
C ALA A 238 7.48 -19.00 -3.06
N VAL A 239 6.95 -18.75 -1.86
CA VAL A 239 6.94 -19.73 -0.76
C VAL A 239 6.03 -20.92 -1.07
N GLN A 240 4.88 -20.69 -1.69
CA GLN A 240 4.01 -21.77 -2.17
C GLN A 240 4.72 -22.62 -3.23
N PHE A 241 5.37 -21.97 -4.20
CA PHE A 241 6.03 -22.65 -5.30
C PHE A 241 7.23 -23.50 -4.82
N GLY A 242 8.02 -23.01 -3.86
CA GLY A 242 9.07 -23.82 -3.25
C GLY A 242 8.52 -25.08 -2.55
N THR A 243 7.32 -24.99 -1.97
CA THR A 243 6.64 -26.10 -1.31
C THR A 243 6.15 -27.12 -2.34
N GLU A 244 5.55 -26.65 -3.44
CA GLU A 244 5.12 -27.46 -4.59
C GLU A 244 6.29 -28.22 -5.22
N MET A 245 7.48 -27.62 -5.25
CA MET A 245 8.71 -28.24 -5.74
C MET A 245 9.38 -29.17 -4.71
N GLY A 246 8.80 -29.34 -3.52
CA GLY A 246 9.33 -30.23 -2.47
C GLY A 246 10.63 -29.75 -1.83
N LEU A 247 10.95 -28.47 -1.94
CA LEU A 247 12.21 -27.91 -1.42
C LEU A 247 12.14 -27.75 0.10
N ARG A 248 13.26 -28.04 0.79
CA ARG A 248 13.33 -28.02 2.26
C ARG A 248 14.31 -26.99 2.81
N ASN A 249 15.40 -26.72 2.10
CA ASN A 249 16.44 -25.78 2.49
C ASN A 249 16.49 -24.62 1.48
N VAL A 250 15.92 -23.47 1.84
CA VAL A 250 15.63 -22.40 0.88
C VAL A 250 16.05 -21.02 1.37
N ILE A 251 16.67 -20.24 0.51
CA ILE A 251 16.94 -18.82 0.71
C ILE A 251 15.99 -18.04 -0.20
N PHE A 252 15.08 -17.27 0.39
CA PHE A 252 14.14 -16.42 -0.33
C PHE A 252 14.70 -15.00 -0.45
N GLU A 253 14.68 -14.44 -1.65
CA GLU A 253 15.25 -13.12 -1.95
C GLU A 253 14.30 -12.24 -2.78
N GLY A 254 14.05 -11.01 -2.30
CA GLY A 254 13.23 -10.01 -2.99
C GLY A 254 13.83 -8.62 -2.94
N ASP A 255 13.32 -7.71 -3.78
CA ASP A 255 13.84 -6.34 -3.91
C ASP A 255 13.10 -5.31 -3.04
N SER A 256 11.99 -5.72 -2.42
CA SER A 256 11.18 -4.87 -1.54
C SER A 256 11.61 -5.03 -0.09
N LEU A 257 12.42 -4.09 0.40
CA LEU A 257 12.85 -4.06 1.80
C LEU A 257 11.68 -4.00 2.77
N LEU A 258 10.57 -3.33 2.40
CA LEU A 258 9.35 -3.27 3.21
C LEU A 258 8.73 -4.66 3.41
N VAL A 259 8.63 -5.44 2.34
CA VAL A 259 8.07 -6.80 2.38
C VAL A 259 9.00 -7.74 3.14
N VAL A 260 10.29 -7.70 2.86
CA VAL A 260 11.30 -8.51 3.58
C VAL A 260 11.28 -8.22 5.09
N ASN A 261 11.24 -6.93 5.47
CA ASN A 261 11.14 -6.55 6.88
C ASN A 261 9.80 -6.96 7.50
N GLY A 262 8.69 -6.85 6.76
CA GLY A 262 7.37 -7.29 7.22
C GLY A 262 7.31 -8.80 7.51
N ILE A 263 7.91 -9.60 6.64
CA ILE A 263 8.02 -11.06 6.82
C ILE A 263 8.91 -11.41 8.01
N ASN A 264 10.05 -10.73 8.19
CA ASN A 264 10.97 -10.99 9.29
C ASN A 264 10.53 -10.38 10.64
N SER A 265 9.59 -9.43 10.64
CA SER A 265 9.10 -8.76 11.85
C SER A 265 8.31 -9.72 12.74
N LEU A 266 8.48 -9.62 14.06
CA LEU A 266 7.65 -10.32 15.05
C LEU A 266 6.40 -9.51 15.47
N ALA A 267 6.30 -8.25 15.06
CA ALA A 267 5.17 -7.40 15.41
C ALA A 267 3.91 -7.78 14.64
N GLU A 268 2.75 -7.59 15.27
CA GLU A 268 1.45 -7.70 14.60
C GLU A 268 1.27 -6.56 13.60
N ASP A 269 0.88 -6.93 12.39
CA ASP A 269 0.53 -5.99 11.33
C ASP A 269 -0.91 -6.29 10.87
N TRP A 270 -1.81 -5.35 11.14
CA TRP A 270 -3.24 -5.44 10.80
C TRP A 270 -3.56 -4.82 9.43
N SER A 271 -2.55 -4.54 8.62
CA SER A 271 -2.71 -4.13 7.22
C SER A 271 -3.09 -5.31 6.32
N SER A 272 -3.48 -5.01 5.08
CA SER A 272 -3.73 -6.02 4.03
C SER A 272 -2.50 -6.91 3.77
N GLU A 273 -1.32 -6.30 3.85
CA GLU A 273 -0.02 -6.92 3.67
C GLU A 273 0.34 -7.76 4.90
N GLY A 274 -0.02 -7.29 6.09
CA GLY A 274 0.17 -8.01 7.35
C GLY A 274 -0.49 -9.39 7.38
N LEU A 275 -1.71 -9.51 6.83
CA LEU A 275 -2.38 -10.81 6.67
C LEU A 275 -1.59 -11.74 5.73
N ILE A 276 -1.06 -11.21 4.63
CA ILE A 276 -0.23 -11.99 3.71
C ILE A 276 1.08 -12.42 4.38
N TYR A 277 1.69 -11.55 5.20
CA TYR A 277 2.90 -11.91 5.96
C TYR A 277 2.64 -13.03 6.96
N GLN A 278 1.46 -13.07 7.58
CA GLN A 278 1.05 -14.18 8.46
C GLN A 278 0.95 -15.49 7.69
N ASP A 279 0.30 -15.49 6.52
CA ASP A 279 0.21 -16.68 5.65
C ASP A 279 1.59 -17.17 5.21
N ILE A 280 2.48 -16.23 4.82
CA ILE A 280 3.88 -16.53 4.47
C ILE A 280 4.58 -17.21 5.65
N LYS A 281 4.51 -16.64 6.85
CA LYS A 281 5.15 -17.20 8.06
C LYS A 281 4.64 -18.59 8.38
N GLN A 282 3.33 -18.82 8.23
CA GLN A 282 2.75 -20.15 8.43
C GLN A 282 3.32 -21.15 7.42
N LEU A 283 3.41 -20.79 6.13
CA LEU A 283 3.96 -21.68 5.11
C LEU A 283 5.47 -21.94 5.29
N LEU A 284 6.23 -20.94 5.74
CA LEU A 284 7.65 -21.07 6.01
C LEU A 284 7.95 -22.12 7.09
N SER A 285 7.01 -22.42 7.99
CA SER A 285 7.15 -23.49 8.99
C SER A 285 7.29 -24.90 8.38
N ASN A 286 6.92 -25.09 7.11
CA ASN A 286 7.05 -26.38 6.41
C ASN A 286 8.48 -26.64 5.88
N TYR A 287 9.35 -25.63 5.89
CA TYR A 287 10.74 -25.73 5.45
C TYR A 287 11.65 -26.11 6.60
N SER A 288 12.61 -27.00 6.34
CA SER A 288 13.59 -27.44 7.34
C SER A 288 14.59 -26.34 7.69
N SER A 289 15.01 -25.56 6.70
CA SER A 289 15.87 -24.39 6.89
C SER A 289 15.48 -23.31 5.91
N TRP A 290 15.23 -22.10 6.40
CA TRP A 290 14.88 -20.99 5.53
C TRP A 290 15.45 -19.66 6.02
N SER A 291 15.62 -18.73 5.08
CA SER A 291 15.85 -17.31 5.36
C SER A 291 15.18 -16.44 4.32
N VAL A 292 14.79 -15.23 4.71
CA VAL A 292 14.24 -14.21 3.80
C VAL A 292 15.14 -12.99 3.86
N SER A 293 15.71 -12.60 2.73
CA SER A 293 16.65 -11.48 2.65
C SER A 293 16.31 -10.50 1.52
N HIS A 294 16.71 -9.25 1.73
CA HIS A 294 16.57 -8.21 0.73
C HIS A 294 17.82 -8.20 -0.16
N VAL A 295 17.60 -8.20 -1.47
CA VAL A 295 18.67 -8.07 -2.45
C VAL A 295 18.41 -6.83 -3.30
N PRO A 296 19.35 -5.86 -3.35
CA PRO A 296 19.21 -4.68 -4.18
C PRO A 296 18.97 -5.07 -5.64
N ARG A 297 18.14 -4.30 -6.35
CA ARG A 297 17.81 -4.51 -7.78
C ARG A 297 19.01 -4.74 -8.71
N GLN A 298 20.18 -4.22 -8.34
CA GLN A 298 21.43 -4.28 -9.10
C GLN A 298 22.26 -5.53 -8.78
N ALA A 299 21.97 -6.22 -7.68
CA ALA A 299 22.70 -7.38 -7.19
C ALA A 299 22.18 -8.72 -7.73
N ASN A 300 21.02 -8.70 -8.39
CA ASN A 300 20.43 -9.84 -9.11
C ASN A 300 21.08 -10.11 -10.49
N VAL A 301 22.32 -9.65 -10.69
CA VAL A 301 23.03 -9.76 -11.97
C VAL A 301 24.09 -10.87 -11.86
N ARG A 302 23.91 -11.92 -12.67
CA ARG A 302 25.02 -12.74 -13.17
C ARG A 302 25.13 -12.44 -14.66
N ASP A 303 26.36 -12.37 -15.15
CA ASP A 303 26.65 -12.27 -16.58
C ASP A 303 25.87 -13.35 -17.37
N ASP A 304 25.39 -12.94 -18.54
CA ASP A 304 24.59 -13.61 -19.59
C ASP A 304 23.07 -13.85 -19.44
N GLU A 305 22.46 -13.91 -18.26
CA GLU A 305 20.99 -13.96 -18.17
C GLU A 305 20.47 -13.05 -17.06
N ASN A 306 20.10 -11.84 -17.46
CA ASN A 306 19.57 -10.81 -16.58
C ASN A 306 18.28 -11.31 -15.90
N LEU A 307 18.38 -11.72 -14.63
CA LEU A 307 17.26 -12.19 -13.81
C LEU A 307 16.12 -11.17 -13.78
N LYS A 308 16.43 -9.87 -13.82
CA LYS A 308 15.44 -8.79 -13.95
C LYS A 308 14.82 -8.73 -15.34
N SER A 309 15.57 -8.87 -16.42
CA SER A 309 14.98 -8.98 -17.78
C SER A 309 14.07 -10.20 -17.85
N TYR A 310 14.49 -11.30 -17.24
CA TYR A 310 13.77 -12.56 -17.23
C TYR A 310 12.49 -12.48 -16.39
N LEU A 311 12.58 -12.09 -15.11
CA LEU A 311 11.42 -11.87 -14.25
C LEU A 311 10.52 -10.76 -14.79
N SER A 312 11.09 -9.66 -15.32
CA SER A 312 10.30 -8.60 -15.98
C SER A 312 9.60 -9.09 -17.25
N ARG A 313 10.17 -10.02 -18.02
CA ARG A 313 9.47 -10.68 -19.15
C ARG A 313 8.35 -11.59 -18.65
N LEU A 314 8.55 -12.29 -17.54
CA LEU A 314 7.50 -13.07 -16.88
C LEU A 314 6.40 -12.17 -16.31
N THR A 315 6.68 -10.93 -15.93
CA THR A 315 5.64 -10.07 -15.35
C THR A 315 4.95 -9.14 -16.35
N LYS A 316 5.58 -8.77 -17.49
CA LYS A 316 5.07 -7.76 -18.45
C LYS A 316 4.07 -8.22 -19.52
N ASN A 317 4.03 -9.50 -19.91
CA ASN A 317 3.17 -9.97 -21.02
C ASN A 317 1.81 -10.51 -20.53
N ILE A 318 1.16 -9.86 -19.55
CA ILE A 318 -0.14 -10.28 -18.97
C ILE A 318 -1.25 -9.44 -19.55
#